data_AF-A0A1G4MED3-F1
#
_entry.id   AF-A0A1G4MED3-F1
#
_cell.length_a   1.000
_cell.length_b   1.000
_cell.length_c   1.000
_cell.angle_alpha   90.00
_cell.angle_beta   90.00
_cell.angle_gamma   90.00
#
_symmetry.space_group_name_H-M   'P 1'
#
loop_
_entity.id
_entity.type
_entity.pdbx_description
1 polymer ?
#
loop_
_entity_poly.entity_id
_entity_poly.type
_entity_poly.pdbx_seq_one_letter_code
_entity_poly.pdbx_strand_id
1 'polypeptide(L)'
;MPIDVIELTEGFEEPGIVSSNSDEKEIFETSDIETETQSTDNDLHAEEEPENLEIDQFREYFEQFSLQNKKSDFSGRVDHYNRAAFESFPAQESTTQKLARIQRELSELQSFDDTTLAEQEQINNLVGLHEKIETRSTERLNFIKSHWRDDDTGQTDVILPQLTFDFTLAHKFTKVEQKLAQIEGILGNKSAVSEQQKTIVSAMNELYRQIKLLKNENLLSSFGEKLEQIYKNYEESIVGRKAMKDNTVKKALISELDSCESKVNKIYGSYELLQRYEEILPHVIKRMKTLSNMQFEVGKSVSTVKDLSLSVNSLKDQSSKWQEIIGRIEQKLDEQENQFTINKSEICAWLDAVESRIKDLEEGGRDN
;
A
#
# COMPACT_ATOMS: atom_id res chain seq x y z
N MET A 1 9.30 37.04 48.13
CA MET A 1 10.17 35.94 47.68
C MET A 1 11.20 36.55 46.75
N PRO A 2 12.49 36.42 47.05
CA PRO A 2 13.55 37.03 46.26
C PRO A 2 13.70 36.30 44.92
N ILE A 3 14.01 37.08 43.89
CA ILE A 3 14.25 36.62 42.52
C ILE A 3 15.71 36.18 42.48
N ASP A 4 15.93 34.88 42.31
CA ASP A 4 17.27 34.32 42.12
C ASP A 4 17.81 34.76 40.76
N VAL A 5 18.87 35.55 40.82
CA VAL A 5 19.73 35.92 39.69
C VAL A 5 20.64 34.72 39.44
N ILE A 6 20.41 34.00 38.34
CA ILE A 6 21.31 32.96 37.88
C ILE A 6 22.42 33.64 37.06
N GLU A 7 23.56 33.85 37.71
CA GLU A 7 24.83 34.20 37.06
C GLU A 7 25.29 33.02 36.20
N LEU A 8 25.24 33.19 34.87
CA LEU A 8 25.86 32.25 33.93
C LEU A 8 27.35 32.59 33.82
N THR A 9 28.17 31.87 34.59
CA THR A 9 29.63 31.85 34.51
C THR A 9 30.12 31.47 33.11
N GLU A 10 31.00 32.29 32.57
CA GLU A 10 31.81 32.08 31.36
C GLU A 10 32.57 30.74 31.42
N GLY A 11 32.14 29.79 30.60
CA GLY A 11 32.95 28.68 30.14
C GLY A 11 33.44 28.98 28.73
N PHE A 12 34.62 29.57 28.62
CA PHE A 12 35.37 29.67 27.36
C PHE A 12 35.80 28.25 26.94
N GLU A 13 35.03 27.62 26.06
CA GLU A 13 35.51 26.50 25.25
C GLU A 13 36.08 27.07 23.95
N GLU A 14 37.38 26.83 23.74
CA GLU A 14 38.13 27.23 22.55
C GLU A 14 37.51 26.65 21.27
N PRO A 15 37.17 27.46 20.25
CA PRO A 15 36.91 26.94 18.92
C PRO A 15 38.27 26.61 18.27
N GLY A 16 38.70 25.37 18.45
CA GLY A 16 39.74 24.76 17.64
C GLY A 16 39.24 24.61 16.21
N ILE A 17 39.72 25.48 15.32
CA ILE A 17 40.32 25.23 13.99
C ILE A 17 40.56 26.61 13.36
N VAL A 18 41.83 26.89 13.07
CA VAL A 18 42.31 28.10 12.42
C VAL A 18 42.01 28.04 10.92
N SER A 19 41.57 29.20 10.40
CA SER A 19 41.41 29.58 8.99
C SER A 19 40.04 29.37 8.35
N SER A 20 39.01 30.00 8.93
CA SER A 20 37.78 30.32 8.19
C SER A 20 38.01 31.63 7.42
N ASN A 21 38.24 31.54 6.10
CA ASN A 21 38.20 32.71 5.21
C ASN A 21 36.76 33.27 5.21
N SER A 22 36.46 34.19 6.12
CA SER A 22 35.11 34.74 6.30
C SER A 22 34.61 35.65 5.17
N ASP A 23 35.49 36.01 4.23
CA ASP A 23 35.18 36.93 3.11
C ASP A 23 35.28 36.25 1.72
N GLU A 24 35.57 34.95 1.66
CA GLU A 24 35.57 34.23 0.39
C GLU A 24 34.18 33.68 0.08
N LYS A 25 33.76 33.85 -1.18
CA LYS A 25 32.49 33.33 -1.68
C LYS A 25 32.52 31.80 -1.55
N GLU A 26 31.69 31.24 -0.68
CA GLU A 26 31.68 29.80 -0.34
C GLU A 26 31.42 28.91 -1.56
N ILE A 27 30.72 29.45 -2.57
CA ILE A 27 30.36 28.71 -3.79
C ILE A 27 30.68 29.56 -5.03
N PHE A 28 31.57 29.06 -5.88
CA PHE A 28 31.86 29.59 -7.20
C PHE A 28 31.05 28.81 -8.24
N GLU A 29 29.86 29.32 -8.56
CA GLU A 29 28.98 28.73 -9.56
C GLU A 29 29.17 29.42 -10.92
N THR A 30 29.07 28.64 -12.00
CA THR A 30 28.85 29.17 -13.35
C THR A 30 27.43 29.72 -13.39
N SER A 31 27.21 30.88 -14.03
CA SER A 31 25.87 31.49 -14.15
C SER A 31 24.83 30.46 -14.59
N ASP A 32 23.76 30.32 -13.81
CA ASP A 32 22.61 29.47 -14.16
C ASP A 32 22.09 29.92 -15.53
N ILE A 33 22.40 29.14 -16.56
CA ILE A 33 21.79 29.24 -17.87
C ILE A 33 20.59 28.30 -17.82
N GLU A 34 19.40 28.88 -17.82
CA GLU A 34 18.15 28.16 -18.12
C GLU A 34 18.25 27.63 -19.56
N THR A 35 18.93 26.50 -19.73
CA THR A 35 18.79 25.69 -20.93
C THR A 35 17.43 25.03 -20.80
N GLU A 36 16.40 25.70 -21.32
CA GLU A 36 15.11 25.09 -21.61
C GLU A 36 15.38 23.79 -22.37
N THR A 37 15.40 22.68 -21.65
CA THR A 37 15.19 21.37 -22.23
C THR A 37 13.72 21.31 -22.55
N GLN A 38 13.32 22.02 -23.60
CA GLN A 38 12.12 21.69 -24.34
C GLN A 38 12.31 20.23 -24.71
N SER A 39 11.55 19.36 -24.06
CA SER A 39 11.37 17.97 -24.47
C SER A 39 10.95 18.03 -25.93
N THR A 40 11.91 17.86 -26.83
CA THR A 40 11.61 17.52 -28.20
C THR A 40 11.17 16.07 -28.12
N ASP A 41 9.88 15.88 -27.82
CA ASP A 41 9.16 14.66 -28.12
C ASP A 41 9.12 14.54 -29.65
N ASN A 42 10.27 14.24 -30.25
CA ASN A 42 10.37 13.67 -31.56
C ASN A 42 10.03 12.19 -31.40
N ASP A 43 8.74 11.91 -31.21
CA ASP A 43 8.17 10.60 -31.55
C ASP A 43 8.29 10.45 -33.07
N LEU A 44 9.41 9.85 -33.48
CA LEU A 44 9.62 9.34 -34.82
C LEU A 44 8.54 8.28 -35.09
N HIS A 45 7.59 8.64 -35.95
CA HIS A 45 6.63 7.75 -36.58
C HIS A 45 7.22 6.37 -36.92
N ALA A 46 6.81 5.35 -36.17
CA ALA A 46 6.42 4.09 -36.78
C ALA A 46 4.92 4.22 -37.09
N GLU A 47 4.52 3.95 -38.32
CA GLU A 47 3.13 3.68 -38.67
C GLU A 47 2.69 2.39 -37.94
N GLU A 48 2.42 2.48 -36.65
CA GLU A 48 1.56 1.53 -35.96
C GLU A 48 0.21 2.23 -35.81
N GLU A 49 -0.85 1.62 -36.37
CA GLU A 49 -2.21 2.07 -36.08
C GLU A 49 -2.35 2.15 -34.56
N PRO A 50 -2.69 3.31 -33.97
CA PRO A 50 -2.97 3.37 -32.55
C PRO A 50 -4.26 2.57 -32.36
N GLU A 51 -4.12 1.28 -32.03
CA GLU A 51 -5.22 0.52 -31.47
C GLU A 51 -5.56 1.25 -30.17
N ASN A 52 -6.58 2.11 -30.22
CA ASN A 52 -7.30 2.58 -29.04
C ASN A 52 -7.94 1.35 -28.41
N LEU A 53 -7.12 0.57 -27.69
CA LEU A 53 -7.55 -0.61 -26.99
C LEU A 53 -8.35 -0.12 -25.79
N GLU A 54 -9.66 0.07 -25.98
CA GLU A 54 -10.59 0.22 -24.88
C GLU A 54 -10.61 -1.10 -24.11
N ILE A 55 -9.78 -1.19 -23.07
CA ILE A 55 -9.60 -2.37 -22.21
C ILE A 55 -10.95 -2.87 -21.68
N ASP A 56 -11.91 -1.98 -21.49
CA ASP A 56 -13.26 -2.31 -21.05
C ASP A 56 -14.05 -3.14 -22.08
N GLN A 57 -13.88 -2.87 -23.38
CA GLN A 57 -14.51 -3.67 -24.45
C GLN A 57 -13.92 -5.10 -24.51
N PHE A 58 -12.60 -5.22 -24.34
CA PHE A 58 -11.95 -6.54 -24.28
C PHE A 58 -12.35 -7.30 -23.02
N ARG A 59 -12.52 -6.61 -21.90
CA ARG A 59 -12.96 -7.24 -20.64
C ARG A 59 -14.34 -7.89 -20.81
N GLU A 60 -15.30 -7.20 -21.41
CA GLU A 60 -16.63 -7.73 -21.66
C GLU A 60 -16.59 -8.95 -22.59
N TYR A 61 -15.76 -8.90 -23.64
CA TYR A 61 -15.58 -10.02 -24.55
C TYR A 61 -14.95 -11.25 -23.85
N PHE A 62 -13.89 -11.06 -23.07
CA PHE A 62 -13.15 -12.17 -22.45
C PHE A 62 -13.75 -12.70 -21.15
N GLU A 63 -14.66 -11.97 -20.49
CA GLU A 63 -15.35 -12.45 -19.28
C GLU A 63 -16.12 -13.75 -19.51
N GLN A 64 -16.59 -13.97 -20.74
CA GLN A 64 -17.36 -15.16 -21.12
C GLN A 64 -16.49 -16.38 -21.46
N PHE A 65 -15.17 -16.23 -21.57
CA PHE A 65 -14.27 -17.29 -21.99
C PHE A 65 -13.45 -17.80 -20.81
N SER A 66 -13.50 -19.12 -20.57
CA SER A 66 -12.62 -19.78 -19.61
C SER A 66 -11.62 -20.66 -20.35
N LEU A 67 -10.36 -20.58 -19.96
CA LEU A 67 -9.28 -21.41 -20.49
C LEU A 67 -9.18 -22.67 -19.64
N GLN A 68 -9.47 -23.83 -20.23
CA GLN A 68 -9.25 -25.12 -19.57
C GLN A 68 -8.00 -25.79 -20.10
N ASN A 69 -7.05 -26.09 -19.22
CA ASN A 69 -5.89 -26.89 -19.55
C ASN A 69 -6.27 -28.38 -19.53
N LYS A 70 -6.54 -28.97 -20.70
CA LYS A 70 -6.89 -30.40 -20.78
C LYS A 70 -5.68 -31.32 -20.76
N LYS A 71 -4.53 -30.96 -21.37
CA LYS A 71 -3.32 -31.81 -21.50
C LYS A 71 -2.03 -31.03 -21.79
N SER A 72 -1.78 -29.90 -21.15
CA SER A 72 -0.48 -29.23 -21.27
C SER A 72 0.57 -30.04 -20.52
N ASP A 73 1.45 -30.71 -21.28
CA ASP A 73 2.65 -31.34 -20.76
C ASP A 73 3.83 -30.36 -20.89
N PHE A 74 4.44 -29.98 -19.76
CA PHE A 74 5.62 -29.12 -19.72
C PHE A 74 6.94 -29.91 -19.81
N SER A 75 6.90 -31.22 -20.15
CA SER A 75 8.07 -32.09 -20.23
C SER A 75 9.05 -31.79 -21.38
N GLY A 76 8.76 -30.80 -22.23
CA GLY A 76 9.65 -30.37 -23.33
C GLY A 76 9.77 -31.37 -24.49
N ARG A 77 8.89 -32.38 -24.56
CA ARG A 77 8.86 -33.37 -25.64
C ARG A 77 8.15 -32.83 -26.89
N VAL A 78 8.91 -32.66 -27.95
CA VAL A 78 8.50 -32.08 -29.25
C VAL A 78 7.50 -32.95 -30.05
N ASP A 79 7.22 -34.17 -29.60
CA ASP A 79 6.33 -35.10 -30.31
C ASP A 79 4.83 -34.84 -30.03
N HIS A 80 4.49 -33.96 -29.08
CA HIS A 80 3.12 -33.75 -28.59
C HIS A 80 2.54 -32.35 -28.85
N TYR A 81 3.14 -31.54 -29.74
CA TYR A 81 2.70 -30.16 -30.02
C TYR A 81 1.20 -30.04 -30.37
N ASN A 82 0.63 -31.01 -31.09
CA ASN A 82 -0.80 -31.00 -31.44
C ASN A 82 -1.77 -31.38 -30.30
N ARG A 83 -1.27 -31.77 -29.12
CA ARG A 83 -2.08 -32.08 -27.93
C ARG A 83 -1.95 -31.08 -26.79
N ALA A 84 -0.95 -30.21 -26.83
CA ALA A 84 -0.71 -29.17 -25.82
C ALA A 84 -1.42 -27.86 -26.20
N ALA A 85 -2.72 -27.94 -26.52
CA ALA A 85 -3.52 -26.76 -26.85
C ALA A 85 -4.37 -26.34 -25.65
N PHE A 86 -4.30 -25.06 -25.30
CA PHE A 86 -5.33 -24.41 -24.49
C PHE A 86 -6.54 -24.21 -25.40
N GLU A 87 -7.64 -24.86 -25.09
CA GLU A 87 -8.91 -24.65 -25.78
C GLU A 87 -9.70 -23.61 -24.98
N SER A 88 -10.06 -22.50 -25.64
CA SER A 88 -11.04 -21.56 -25.08
C SER A 88 -12.44 -22.18 -25.22
N PHE A 89 -13.14 -22.31 -24.10
CA PHE A 89 -14.54 -22.69 -24.11
C PHE A 89 -15.36 -21.50 -23.62
N PRO A 90 -16.55 -21.26 -24.19
CA PRO A 90 -17.53 -20.40 -23.52
C PRO A 90 -17.78 -21.05 -22.15
N ALA A 91 -17.53 -20.30 -21.08
CA ALA A 91 -17.63 -20.82 -19.74
C ALA A 91 -19.04 -21.39 -19.55
N GLN A 92 -19.15 -22.70 -19.31
CA GLN A 92 -20.43 -23.28 -18.95
C GLN A 92 -20.83 -22.67 -17.61
N GLU A 93 -22.00 -22.02 -17.58
CA GLU A 93 -22.53 -21.42 -16.36
C GLU A 93 -22.51 -22.43 -15.21
N SER A 94 -22.01 -22.00 -14.06
CA SER A 94 -22.14 -22.77 -12.82
C SER A 94 -23.60 -23.09 -12.57
N THR A 95 -23.89 -24.25 -11.95
CA THR A 95 -25.26 -24.62 -11.56
C THR A 95 -25.98 -23.51 -10.78
N THR A 96 -25.26 -22.78 -9.92
CA THR A 96 -25.79 -21.63 -9.18
C THR A 96 -26.10 -20.43 -10.08
N GLN A 97 -25.20 -20.11 -11.02
CA GLN A 97 -25.38 -19.03 -11.99
C GLN A 97 -26.54 -19.33 -12.96
N LYS A 98 -26.64 -20.58 -13.39
CA LYS A 98 -27.71 -21.07 -14.26
C LYS A 98 -29.07 -21.00 -13.59
N LEU A 99 -29.17 -21.39 -12.31
CA LEU A 99 -30.39 -21.23 -11.51
C LEU A 99 -30.77 -19.76 -11.35
N ALA A 100 -29.82 -18.87 -11.05
CA ALA A 100 -30.08 -17.44 -10.94
C ALA A 100 -30.54 -16.80 -12.27
N ARG A 101 -30.00 -17.23 -13.42
CA ARG A 101 -30.49 -16.82 -14.74
C ARG A 101 -31.91 -17.31 -14.97
N ILE A 102 -32.18 -18.59 -14.74
CA ILE A 102 -33.53 -19.17 -14.89
C ILE A 102 -34.54 -18.44 -14.00
N GLN A 103 -34.15 -18.07 -12.77
CA GLN A 103 -34.98 -17.26 -11.88
C GLN A 103 -35.32 -15.89 -12.48
N ARG A 104 -34.33 -15.22 -13.07
CA ARG A 104 -34.54 -13.94 -13.75
C ARG A 104 -35.45 -14.08 -14.98
N GLU A 105 -35.19 -15.07 -15.83
CA GLU A 105 -36.01 -15.36 -17.02
C GLU A 105 -37.45 -15.74 -16.65
N LEU A 106 -37.67 -16.53 -15.59
CA LEU A 106 -39.01 -16.83 -15.09
C LEU A 106 -39.71 -15.60 -14.51
N SER A 107 -38.99 -14.73 -13.81
CA SER A 107 -39.55 -13.46 -13.31
C SER A 107 -39.90 -12.50 -14.44
N GLU A 108 -39.14 -12.54 -15.54
CA GLU A 108 -39.39 -11.77 -16.75
C GLU A 108 -40.63 -12.30 -17.49
N LEU A 109 -40.74 -13.62 -17.67
CA LEU A 109 -41.93 -14.27 -18.24
C LEU A 109 -43.19 -14.05 -17.42
N GLN A 110 -43.07 -13.98 -16.08
CA GLN A 110 -44.18 -13.62 -15.21
C GLN A 110 -44.62 -12.16 -15.36
N SER A 111 -43.72 -11.27 -15.77
CA SER A 111 -44.01 -9.85 -15.97
C SER A 111 -44.65 -9.53 -17.33
N PHE A 112 -44.68 -10.48 -18.27
CA PHE A 112 -45.39 -10.33 -19.54
C PHE A 112 -46.90 -10.62 -19.33
N ASP A 113 -47.70 -9.54 -19.30
CA ASP A 113 -49.16 -9.56 -19.12
C ASP A 113 -49.95 -10.18 -20.30
N ASP A 114 -49.29 -10.50 -21.42
CA ASP A 114 -49.89 -11.11 -22.62
C ASP A 114 -49.88 -12.66 -22.59
N THR A 115 -49.55 -13.28 -21.45
CA THR A 115 -49.48 -14.74 -21.31
C THR A 115 -50.88 -15.36 -21.23
N THR A 116 -51.12 -16.41 -22.03
CA THR A 116 -52.36 -17.18 -21.95
C THR A 116 -52.47 -17.89 -20.60
N LEU A 117 -53.69 -18.12 -20.09
CA LEU A 117 -53.91 -18.80 -18.80
C LEU A 117 -53.16 -20.15 -18.69
N ALA A 118 -52.97 -20.85 -19.79
CA ALA A 118 -52.22 -22.10 -19.85
C ALA A 118 -50.70 -21.90 -19.71
N GLU A 119 -50.13 -20.83 -20.27
CA GLU A 119 -48.71 -20.47 -20.12
C GLU A 119 -48.42 -20.03 -18.69
N GLN A 120 -49.37 -19.34 -18.05
CA GLN A 120 -49.23 -18.91 -16.66
C GLN A 120 -49.28 -20.08 -15.68
N GLU A 121 -50.08 -21.11 -15.95
CA GLU A 121 -50.06 -22.37 -15.20
C GLU A 121 -48.72 -23.12 -15.37
N GLN A 122 -48.15 -23.12 -16.58
CA GLN A 122 -46.83 -23.70 -16.85
C GLN A 122 -45.71 -22.94 -16.12
N ILE A 123 -45.75 -21.60 -16.11
CA ILE A 123 -44.80 -20.76 -15.37
C ILE A 123 -44.89 -21.07 -13.86
N ASN A 124 -46.10 -21.17 -13.29
CA ASN A 124 -46.27 -21.52 -11.88
C ASN A 124 -45.73 -22.93 -11.56
N ASN A 125 -45.90 -23.89 -12.47
CA ASN A 125 -45.33 -25.23 -12.32
C ASN A 125 -43.79 -25.21 -12.36
N LEU A 126 -43.19 -24.38 -13.22
CA LEU A 126 -41.74 -24.21 -13.31
C LEU A 126 -41.16 -23.52 -12.07
N VAL A 127 -41.85 -22.52 -11.52
CA VAL A 127 -41.48 -21.87 -10.25
C VAL A 127 -41.51 -22.89 -9.10
N GLY A 128 -42.56 -23.71 -9.01
CA GLY A 128 -42.65 -24.77 -8.01
C GLY A 128 -41.58 -25.86 -8.16
N LEU A 129 -41.09 -26.11 -9.38
CA LEU A 129 -39.97 -27.03 -9.61
C LEU A 129 -38.64 -26.40 -9.17
N HIS A 130 -38.42 -25.12 -9.45
CA HIS A 130 -37.25 -24.38 -8.99
C HIS A 130 -37.15 -24.36 -7.46
N GLU A 131 -38.25 -24.05 -6.77
CA GLU A 131 -38.32 -24.06 -5.31
C GLU A 131 -37.96 -25.45 -4.74
N LYS A 132 -38.44 -26.54 -5.36
CA LYS A 132 -38.07 -27.92 -4.97
C LYS A 132 -36.58 -28.24 -5.19
N ILE A 133 -35.95 -27.66 -6.21
CA ILE A 133 -34.51 -27.83 -6.45
C ILE A 133 -33.70 -27.06 -5.39
N GLU A 134 -34.14 -25.87 -5.03
CA GLU A 134 -33.51 -25.04 -4.01
C GLU A 134 -33.62 -25.67 -2.62
N THR A 135 -34.81 -26.16 -2.23
CA THR A 135 -34.99 -26.90 -0.98
C THR A 135 -34.11 -28.15 -0.93
N ARG A 136 -34.05 -28.93 -2.02
CA ARG A 136 -33.16 -30.10 -2.09
C ARG A 136 -31.68 -29.74 -1.97
N SER A 137 -31.26 -28.62 -2.56
CA SER A 137 -29.88 -28.12 -2.46
C SER A 137 -29.54 -27.71 -1.02
N THR A 138 -30.43 -26.95 -0.37
CA THR A 138 -30.25 -26.51 1.02
C THR A 138 -30.32 -27.68 2.01
N GLU A 139 -31.20 -28.65 1.80
CA GLU A 139 -31.25 -29.90 2.56
C GLU A 139 -29.94 -30.70 2.45
N ARG A 140 -29.37 -30.82 1.23
CA ARG A 140 -28.08 -31.47 1.04
C ARG A 140 -26.95 -30.73 1.74
N LEU A 141 -26.93 -29.40 1.70
CA LEU A 141 -25.95 -28.59 2.42
C LEU A 141 -26.09 -28.73 3.93
N ASN A 142 -27.32 -28.75 4.43
CA ASN A 142 -27.61 -28.96 5.86
C ASN A 142 -27.22 -30.37 6.30
N PHE A 143 -27.46 -31.39 5.47
CA PHE A 143 -27.01 -32.77 5.70
C PHE A 143 -25.48 -32.86 5.74
N ILE A 144 -24.79 -32.20 4.81
CA ILE A 144 -23.33 -32.12 4.81
C ILE A 144 -22.87 -31.44 6.10
N LYS A 145 -23.44 -30.29 6.46
CA LYS A 145 -23.11 -29.54 7.67
C LYS A 145 -23.37 -30.33 8.96
N SER A 146 -24.44 -31.12 9.03
CA SER A 146 -24.70 -32.00 10.17
C SER A 146 -23.75 -33.20 10.20
N HIS A 147 -23.42 -33.77 9.04
CA HIS A 147 -22.47 -34.88 8.94
C HIS A 147 -21.05 -34.48 9.37
N TRP A 148 -20.62 -33.26 9.03
CA TRP A 148 -19.35 -32.70 9.53
C TRP A 148 -19.40 -32.29 11.00
N ARG A 149 -20.58 -32.23 11.63
CA ARG A 149 -20.75 -31.97 13.07
C ARG A 149 -20.84 -33.24 13.91
N ASP A 150 -21.24 -34.37 13.32
CA ASP A 150 -21.54 -35.60 14.07
C ASP A 150 -20.29 -36.43 14.45
N ASP A 151 -19.11 -36.11 13.92
CA ASP A 151 -17.85 -36.75 14.33
C ASP A 151 -17.22 -36.11 15.59
N ASP A 152 -17.89 -35.14 16.21
CA ASP A 152 -17.31 -34.31 17.27
C ASP A 152 -17.61 -34.81 18.70
N THR A 153 -17.31 -36.08 18.97
CA THR A 153 -17.30 -36.61 20.34
C THR A 153 -15.97 -36.45 21.07
N GLY A 154 -15.06 -35.59 20.59
CA GLY A 154 -13.79 -35.43 21.31
C GLY A 154 -12.72 -34.50 20.77
N GLN A 155 -13.01 -33.56 19.87
CA GLN A 155 -12.04 -32.51 19.58
C GLN A 155 -12.40 -31.24 20.35
N THR A 156 -11.44 -30.77 21.14
CA THR A 156 -11.44 -29.43 21.69
C THR A 156 -11.78 -28.46 20.57
N ASP A 157 -12.93 -27.80 20.67
CA ASP A 157 -13.27 -26.66 19.82
C ASP A 157 -12.12 -25.66 19.91
N VAL A 158 -11.20 -25.72 18.94
CA VAL A 158 -10.20 -24.69 18.74
C VAL A 158 -10.99 -23.52 18.18
N ILE A 159 -11.45 -22.65 19.09
CA ILE A 159 -11.99 -21.35 18.73
C ILE A 159 -10.82 -20.59 18.09
N LEU A 160 -10.72 -20.71 16.77
CA LEU A 160 -9.81 -19.90 15.98
C LEU A 160 -10.14 -18.43 16.30
N PRO A 161 -9.14 -17.57 16.51
CA PRO A 161 -9.37 -16.15 16.70
C PRO A 161 -10.20 -15.66 15.52
N GLN A 162 -11.38 -15.09 15.81
CA GLN A 162 -12.13 -14.37 14.79
C GLN A 162 -11.31 -13.15 14.41
N LEU A 163 -10.42 -13.30 13.42
CA LEU A 163 -9.67 -12.23 12.80
C LEU A 163 -10.67 -11.38 12.00
N THR A 164 -11.40 -10.52 12.69
CA THR A 164 -12.20 -9.48 12.07
C THR A 164 -11.25 -8.37 11.67
N PHE A 165 -10.80 -8.41 10.42
CA PHE A 165 -10.10 -7.27 9.83
C PHE A 165 -11.10 -6.10 9.76
N ASP A 166 -10.85 -5.05 10.54
CA ASP A 166 -11.66 -3.84 10.51
C ASP A 166 -11.38 -3.07 9.19
N PHE A 167 -12.17 -3.41 8.16
CA PHE A 167 -12.11 -2.75 6.86
C PHE A 167 -12.83 -1.38 6.85
N THR A 168 -13.40 -0.92 7.96
CA THR A 168 -14.14 0.35 7.97
C THR A 168 -13.22 1.55 7.71
N LEU A 169 -11.99 1.51 8.23
CA LEU A 169 -10.98 2.53 7.98
C LEU A 169 -10.45 2.46 6.54
N ALA A 170 -10.22 1.25 6.02
CA ALA A 170 -9.81 1.05 4.63
C ALA A 170 -10.86 1.60 3.66
N HIS A 171 -12.14 1.31 3.90
CA HIS A 171 -13.22 1.83 3.06
C HIS A 171 -13.36 3.36 3.14
N LYS A 172 -13.20 3.95 4.32
CA LYS A 172 -13.15 5.41 4.48
C LYS A 172 -11.97 6.01 3.73
N PHE A 173 -10.80 5.38 3.80
CA PHE A 173 -9.60 5.79 3.05
C PHE A 173 -9.83 5.70 1.54
N THR A 174 -10.35 4.57 1.03
CA THR A 174 -10.71 4.41 -0.39
C THR A 174 -11.71 5.47 -0.85
N LYS A 175 -12.69 5.83 -0.02
CA LYS A 175 -13.65 6.90 -0.34
C LYS A 175 -12.99 8.28 -0.41
N VAL A 176 -12.01 8.55 0.44
CA VAL A 176 -11.24 9.81 0.40
C VAL A 176 -10.33 9.83 -0.82
N GLU A 177 -9.66 8.72 -1.12
CA GLU A 177 -8.86 8.50 -2.34
C GLU A 177 -9.69 8.72 -3.60
N GLN A 178 -10.86 8.10 -3.72
CA GLN A 178 -11.76 8.31 -4.86
C GLN A 178 -12.17 9.76 -5.02
N LYS A 179 -12.47 10.45 -3.92
CA LYS A 179 -12.78 11.89 -3.95
C LYS A 179 -11.57 12.72 -4.34
N LEU A 180 -10.38 12.36 -3.86
CA LEU A 180 -9.13 13.03 -4.20
C LEU A 180 -8.83 12.83 -5.68
N ALA A 181 -8.94 11.61 -6.21
CA ALA A 181 -8.78 11.28 -7.62
C ALA A 181 -9.80 12.02 -8.50
N GLN A 182 -11.04 12.24 -8.04
CA GLN A 182 -12.00 13.08 -8.75
C GLN A 182 -11.55 14.55 -8.79
N ILE A 183 -11.08 15.08 -7.66
CA ILE A 183 -10.57 16.46 -7.60
C ILE A 183 -9.31 16.61 -8.45
N GLU A 184 -8.40 15.63 -8.41
CA GLU A 184 -7.20 15.57 -9.23
C GLU A 184 -7.52 15.36 -10.71
N GLY A 185 -8.58 14.63 -11.06
CA GLY A 185 -9.03 14.51 -12.45
C GLY A 185 -9.55 15.83 -13.00
N ILE A 186 -10.20 16.65 -12.17
CA ILE A 186 -10.72 17.97 -12.55
C ILE A 186 -9.61 19.03 -12.56
N LEU A 187 -8.67 18.95 -11.61
CA LEU A 187 -7.69 20.00 -11.33
C LEU A 187 -6.29 19.70 -11.86
N GLY A 188 -5.94 18.42 -11.95
CA GLY A 188 -4.62 17.91 -12.31
C GLY A 188 -4.37 18.06 -13.80
N ASN A 189 -4.00 19.27 -14.22
CA ASN A 189 -3.56 19.52 -15.59
C ASN A 189 -2.10 19.03 -15.75
N LYS A 190 -1.93 17.77 -16.16
CA LYS A 190 -0.60 17.16 -16.36
C LYS A 190 0.23 17.83 -17.46
N SER A 191 -0.39 18.65 -18.32
CA SER A 191 0.29 19.37 -19.42
C SER A 191 0.76 20.78 -19.07
N ALA A 192 0.48 21.31 -17.88
CA ALA A 192 0.81 22.70 -17.53
C ALA A 192 2.15 22.84 -16.77
N VAL A 193 3.17 22.08 -17.18
CA VAL A 193 4.55 22.28 -16.70
C VAL A 193 5.19 23.51 -17.35
N SER A 194 4.63 24.01 -18.46
CA SER A 194 5.13 25.20 -19.13
C SER A 194 4.50 26.48 -18.57
N GLU A 195 5.36 27.23 -17.88
CA GLU A 195 5.29 28.67 -17.64
C GLU A 195 4.17 29.15 -16.71
N GLN A 196 4.54 29.33 -15.45
CA GLN A 196 3.78 29.99 -14.37
C GLN A 196 2.75 29.07 -13.71
N GLN A 197 3.20 28.38 -12.65
CA GLN A 197 2.36 27.81 -11.61
C GLN A 197 1.58 28.92 -10.87
N LYS A 198 0.62 29.56 -11.56
CA LYS A 198 -0.35 30.44 -10.91
C LYS A 198 -1.26 29.55 -10.08
N THR A 199 -1.43 29.87 -8.80
CA THR A 199 -2.48 29.25 -8.00
C THR A 199 -3.81 29.42 -8.74
N ILE A 200 -4.69 28.42 -8.70
CA ILE A 200 -6.00 28.47 -9.38
C ILE A 200 -6.78 29.74 -8.99
N VAL A 201 -6.62 30.19 -7.75
CA VAL A 201 -7.20 31.43 -7.23
C VAL A 201 -6.62 32.66 -7.94
N SER A 202 -5.31 32.70 -8.21
CA SER A 202 -4.68 33.78 -8.98
C SER A 202 -5.16 33.80 -10.43
N ALA A 203 -5.21 32.63 -11.09
CA ALA A 203 -5.74 32.53 -12.46
C ALA A 203 -7.23 32.92 -12.52
N MET A 204 -8.04 32.52 -11.55
CA MET A 204 -9.45 32.87 -11.47
C MET A 204 -9.66 34.37 -11.17
N ASN A 205 -8.83 34.97 -10.32
CA ASN A 205 -8.86 36.41 -10.05
C ASN A 205 -8.40 37.22 -11.27
N GLU A 206 -7.44 36.72 -12.03
CA GLU A 206 -6.99 37.34 -13.27
C GLU A 206 -8.08 37.26 -14.34
N LEU A 207 -8.72 36.11 -14.52
CA LEU A 207 -9.89 35.96 -15.39
C LEU A 207 -11.04 36.85 -14.94
N TYR A 208 -11.33 36.91 -13.63
CA TYR A 208 -12.37 37.80 -13.08
C TYR A 208 -12.04 39.27 -13.36
N ARG A 209 -10.78 39.68 -13.22
CA ARG A 209 -10.31 41.03 -13.57
C ARG A 209 -10.46 41.29 -15.06
N GLN A 210 -10.06 40.35 -15.91
CA GLN A 210 -10.19 40.44 -17.37
C GLN A 210 -11.66 40.54 -17.78
N ILE A 211 -12.55 39.71 -17.24
CA ILE A 211 -13.99 39.75 -17.46
C ILE A 211 -14.59 41.08 -16.98
N LYS A 212 -14.15 41.59 -15.84
CA LYS A 212 -14.61 42.87 -15.29
C LYS A 212 -14.14 44.07 -16.13
N LEU A 213 -12.96 43.98 -16.74
CA LEU A 213 -12.44 44.96 -17.68
C LEU A 213 -13.20 44.90 -19.01
N LEU A 214 -13.45 43.70 -19.55
CA LEU A 214 -14.27 43.47 -20.75
C LEU A 214 -15.71 43.96 -20.59
N LYS A 215 -16.29 43.86 -19.38
CA LYS A 215 -17.65 44.31 -19.10
C LYS A 215 -17.80 45.84 -19.04
N ASN A 216 -16.70 46.60 -18.94
CA ASN A 216 -16.73 48.06 -18.85
C ASN A 216 -15.73 48.71 -19.81
N GLU A 217 -16.04 48.76 -21.11
CA GLU A 217 -15.19 49.39 -22.13
C GLU A 217 -14.85 50.86 -21.81
N ASN A 218 -15.79 51.62 -21.25
CA ASN A 218 -15.58 53.02 -20.86
C ASN A 218 -14.55 53.20 -19.71
N LEU A 219 -14.38 52.17 -18.86
CA LEU A 219 -13.36 52.18 -17.79
C LEU A 219 -11.97 51.84 -18.31
N LEU A 220 -11.86 51.07 -19.40
CA LEU A 220 -10.58 50.75 -20.03
C LEU A 220 -9.97 51.99 -20.70
N SER A 221 -10.79 52.79 -21.40
CA SER A 221 -10.35 54.06 -21.99
C SER A 221 -9.92 55.08 -20.93
N SER A 222 -10.70 55.23 -19.86
CA SER A 222 -10.35 56.16 -18.76
C SER A 222 -9.18 55.67 -17.89
N PHE A 223 -8.95 54.35 -17.81
CA PHE A 223 -7.73 53.81 -17.21
C PHE A 223 -6.51 54.06 -18.09
N GLY A 224 -6.64 53.90 -19.41
CA GLY A 224 -5.60 54.28 -20.38
C GLY A 224 -5.19 55.74 -20.27
N GLU A 225 -6.17 56.66 -20.24
CA GLU A 225 -5.93 58.10 -20.05
C GLU A 225 -5.28 58.42 -18.70
N LYS A 226 -5.68 57.73 -17.62
CA LYS A 226 -5.05 57.89 -16.29
C LYS A 226 -3.64 57.31 -16.24
N LEU A 227 -3.39 56.19 -16.92
CA LEU A 227 -2.06 55.60 -17.04
C LEU A 227 -1.14 56.56 -17.79
N GLU A 228 -1.61 57.16 -18.87
CA GLU A 228 -0.89 58.15 -19.66
C GLU A 228 -0.59 59.43 -18.86
N GLN A 229 -1.55 59.91 -18.05
CA GLN A 229 -1.31 60.98 -17.08
C GLN A 229 -0.28 60.59 -16.01
N ILE A 230 -0.30 59.35 -15.50
CA ILE A 230 0.68 58.88 -14.51
C ILE A 230 2.08 58.77 -15.12
N TYR A 231 2.21 58.27 -16.36
CA TYR A 231 3.47 58.25 -17.08
C TYR A 231 4.03 59.66 -17.27
N LYS A 232 3.18 60.62 -17.66
CA LYS A 232 3.56 62.02 -17.82
C LYS A 232 3.99 62.67 -16.50
N ASN A 233 3.26 62.42 -15.41
CA ASN A 233 3.60 62.91 -14.08
C ASN A 233 4.86 62.26 -13.51
N TYR A 234 5.11 60.98 -13.84
CA TYR A 234 6.33 60.27 -13.48
C TYR A 234 7.54 60.82 -14.24
N GLU A 235 7.38 61.11 -15.53
CA GLU A 235 8.40 61.76 -16.35
C GLU A 235 8.73 63.17 -15.83
N GLU A 236 7.72 63.97 -15.50
CA GLU A 236 7.88 65.28 -14.86
C GLU A 236 8.53 65.16 -13.46
N SER A 237 8.25 64.10 -12.70
CA SER A 237 8.89 63.83 -11.40
C SER A 237 10.36 63.42 -11.53
N ILE A 238 10.74 62.68 -12.58
CA ILE A 238 12.15 62.36 -12.90
C ILE A 238 12.89 63.62 -13.36
N VAL A 239 12.25 64.45 -14.19
CA VAL A 239 12.82 65.73 -14.67
C VAL A 239 12.96 66.72 -13.50
N GLY A 240 11.98 66.79 -12.59
CA GLY A 240 12.06 67.57 -11.36
C GLY A 240 13.14 67.09 -10.40
N ARG A 241 13.38 65.77 -10.32
CA ARG A 241 14.51 65.19 -9.56
C ARG A 241 15.87 65.40 -10.22
N LYS A 242 15.93 65.64 -11.53
CA LYS A 242 17.15 66.09 -12.24
C LYS A 242 17.44 67.58 -12.01
N ALA A 243 16.45 68.39 -11.65
CA ALA A 243 16.59 69.83 -11.41
C ALA A 243 17.09 70.19 -9.98
N MET A 244 16.98 69.29 -9.01
CA MET A 244 17.59 69.45 -7.68
C MET A 244 19.07 69.03 -7.70
N LYS A 245 19.90 69.99 -8.11
CA LYS A 245 21.32 69.81 -8.42
C LYS A 245 22.19 70.20 -7.21
N ASP A 246 22.15 69.40 -6.15
CA ASP A 246 23.19 69.41 -5.10
C ASP A 246 23.68 67.98 -4.87
N ASN A 247 24.82 67.66 -5.49
CA ASN A 247 25.29 66.29 -5.75
C ASN A 247 25.96 65.62 -4.54
N THR A 248 26.28 66.39 -3.49
CA THR A 248 27.01 65.92 -2.30
C THR A 248 26.06 65.47 -1.20
N VAL A 249 25.04 66.27 -0.89
CA VAL A 249 23.97 65.93 0.06
C VAL A 249 23.14 64.76 -0.46
N LYS A 250 22.90 64.72 -1.78
CA LYS A 250 22.23 63.60 -2.45
C LYS A 250 23.01 62.30 -2.34
N LYS A 251 24.34 62.29 -2.48
CA LYS A 251 25.14 61.06 -2.35
C LYS A 251 25.20 60.53 -0.92
N ALA A 252 25.28 61.42 0.09
CA ALA A 252 25.27 61.02 1.49
C ALA A 252 23.89 60.49 1.92
N LEU A 253 22.80 61.19 1.57
CA LEU A 253 21.44 60.73 1.86
C LEU A 253 21.08 59.47 1.07
N ILE A 254 21.45 59.35 -0.21
CA ILE A 254 21.22 58.12 -0.98
C ILE A 254 22.03 56.96 -0.41
N SER A 255 23.30 57.15 -0.02
CA SER A 255 24.08 56.09 0.62
C SER A 255 23.46 55.59 1.94
N GLU A 256 22.94 56.50 2.76
CA GLU A 256 22.35 56.17 4.06
C GLU A 256 20.94 55.56 3.90
N LEU A 257 20.15 56.12 2.98
CA LEU A 257 18.82 55.66 2.61
C LEU A 257 18.87 54.31 1.87
N ASP A 258 19.82 54.11 0.95
CA ASP A 258 20.06 52.82 0.28
C ASP A 258 20.46 51.75 1.31
N SER A 259 21.21 52.11 2.37
CA SER A 259 21.57 51.16 3.43
C SER A 259 20.36 50.77 4.28
N CYS A 260 19.47 51.73 4.56
CA CYS A 260 18.30 51.52 5.39
C CYS A 260 17.17 50.83 4.60
N GLU A 261 16.91 51.28 3.38
CA GLU A 261 16.00 50.68 2.41
C GLU A 261 16.47 49.28 1.98
N SER A 262 17.78 49.04 1.82
CA SER A 262 18.30 47.69 1.58
C SER A 262 18.09 46.76 2.78
N LYS A 263 18.32 47.24 4.02
CA LYS A 263 18.05 46.45 5.24
C LYS A 263 16.55 46.17 5.39
N VAL A 264 15.72 47.17 5.15
CA VAL A 264 14.26 47.06 5.21
C VAL A 264 13.75 46.14 4.10
N ASN A 265 14.25 46.23 2.87
CA ASN A 265 13.92 45.31 1.78
C ASN A 265 14.40 43.88 2.05
N LYS A 266 15.55 43.70 2.71
CA LYS A 266 15.98 42.37 3.19
C LYS A 266 15.03 41.82 4.25
N ILE A 267 14.54 42.66 5.16
CA ILE A 267 13.55 42.28 6.17
C ILE A 267 12.19 42.00 5.53
N TYR A 268 11.75 42.77 4.55
CA TYR A 268 10.50 42.49 3.83
C TYR A 268 10.61 41.22 2.97
N GLY A 269 11.77 40.98 2.36
CA GLY A 269 12.05 39.73 1.66
C GLY A 269 12.07 38.52 2.60
N SER A 270 12.67 38.65 3.79
CA SER A 270 12.63 37.59 4.80
C SER A 270 11.25 37.42 5.43
N TYR A 271 10.46 38.48 5.55
CA TYR A 271 9.08 38.44 6.00
C TYR A 271 8.18 37.72 4.99
N GLU A 272 8.34 37.96 3.69
CA GLU A 272 7.62 37.24 2.65
C GLU A 272 7.95 35.74 2.71
N LEU A 273 9.22 35.38 2.93
CA LEU A 273 9.62 33.99 3.15
C LEU A 273 9.01 33.42 4.43
N LEU A 274 9.03 34.17 5.53
CA LEU A 274 8.49 33.74 6.81
C LEU A 274 6.96 33.51 6.73
N GLN A 275 6.24 34.37 6.00
CA GLN A 275 4.81 34.23 5.77
C GLN A 275 4.48 32.96 4.97
N ARG A 276 5.30 32.62 3.96
CA ARG A 276 5.17 31.34 3.25
C ARG A 276 5.46 30.14 4.16
N TYR A 277 6.43 30.26 5.06
CA TYR A 277 6.74 29.19 6.02
C TYR A 277 5.68 29.05 7.11
N GLU A 278 5.03 30.14 7.53
CA GLU A 278 3.94 30.09 8.52
C GLU A 278 2.80 29.18 8.08
N GLU A 279 2.44 29.19 6.80
CA GLU A 279 1.41 28.30 6.26
C GLU A 279 1.86 26.83 6.21
N ILE A 280 3.14 26.58 5.93
CA ILE A 280 3.68 25.22 5.72
C ILE A 280 4.09 24.56 7.05
N LEU A 281 4.54 25.33 8.04
CA LEU A 281 5.09 24.84 9.30
C LEU A 281 4.12 23.95 10.09
N PRO A 282 2.81 24.28 10.23
CA PRO A 282 1.84 23.39 10.86
C PRO A 282 1.72 22.03 10.17
N HIS A 283 1.82 21.99 8.84
CA HIS A 283 1.78 20.74 8.07
C HIS A 283 3.04 19.90 8.32
N VAL A 284 4.22 20.53 8.37
CA VAL A 284 5.49 19.87 8.71
C VAL A 284 5.46 19.32 10.13
N ILE A 285 4.99 20.10 11.11
CA ILE A 285 4.83 19.64 12.51
C ILE A 285 3.86 18.46 12.58
N LYS A 286 2.73 18.52 11.86
CA LYS A 286 1.77 17.40 11.82
C LYS A 286 2.41 16.14 11.24
N ARG A 287 3.18 16.26 10.15
CA ARG A 287 3.92 15.14 9.54
C ARG A 287 5.00 14.59 10.48
N MET A 288 5.72 15.47 11.18
CA MET A 288 6.71 15.09 12.18
C MET A 288 6.08 14.33 13.36
N LYS A 289 4.90 14.78 13.83
CA LYS A 289 4.14 14.08 14.87
C LYS A 289 3.67 12.70 14.39
N THR A 290 3.19 12.58 13.16
CA THR A 290 2.82 11.27 12.59
C THR A 290 4.03 10.36 12.42
N LEU A 291 5.19 10.90 12.02
CA LEU A 291 6.44 10.17 11.91
C LEU A 291 6.94 9.70 13.28
N SER A 292 6.85 10.54 14.30
CA SER A 292 7.21 10.19 15.68
C SER A 292 6.33 9.07 16.22
N ASN A 293 5.02 9.12 15.97
CA ASN A 293 4.13 8.01 16.31
C ASN A 293 4.50 6.72 15.57
N MET A 294 4.83 6.80 14.29
CA MET A 294 5.30 5.65 13.52
C MET A 294 6.60 5.08 14.08
N GLN A 295 7.57 5.94 14.43
CA GLN A 295 8.82 5.51 15.08
C GLN A 295 8.58 4.81 16.41
N PHE A 296 7.60 5.28 17.20
CA PHE A 296 7.21 4.61 18.45
C PHE A 296 6.62 3.21 18.21
N GLU A 297 5.75 3.05 17.20
CA GLU A 297 5.22 1.73 16.81
C GLU A 297 6.30 0.81 16.24
N VAL A 298 7.25 1.33 15.45
CA VAL A 298 8.43 0.57 15.01
C VAL A 298 9.26 0.11 16.21
N GLY A 299 9.44 0.97 17.23
CA GLY A 299 10.11 0.61 18.48
C GLY A 299 9.43 -0.56 19.20
N LYS A 300 8.08 -0.55 19.29
CA LYS A 300 7.31 -1.70 19.81
C LYS A 300 7.47 -2.95 18.96
N SER A 301 7.44 -2.81 17.63
CA SER A 301 7.65 -3.97 16.74
C SER A 301 9.03 -4.60 16.99
N VAL A 302 10.07 -3.78 17.14
CA VAL A 302 11.42 -4.27 17.47
C VAL A 302 11.45 -4.99 18.82
N SER A 303 10.75 -4.48 19.85
CA SER A 303 10.66 -5.17 21.14
C SER A 303 9.93 -6.51 21.02
N THR A 304 8.82 -6.57 20.27
CA THR A 304 8.11 -7.84 20.05
C THR A 304 8.95 -8.88 19.29
N VAL A 305 9.75 -8.45 18.32
CA VAL A 305 10.70 -9.33 17.60
C VAL A 305 11.79 -9.83 18.55
N LYS A 306 12.25 -8.98 19.47
CA LYS A 306 13.21 -9.39 20.51
C LYS A 306 12.59 -10.44 21.44
N ASP A 307 11.35 -10.25 21.88
CA ASP A 307 10.65 -11.21 22.73
C ASP A 307 10.39 -12.53 22.00
N LEU A 308 10.04 -12.48 20.71
CA LEU A 308 9.92 -13.65 19.85
C LEU A 308 11.27 -14.39 19.76
N SER A 309 12.37 -13.67 19.55
CA SER A 309 13.71 -14.26 19.50
C SER A 309 14.09 -14.94 20.81
N LEU A 310 13.75 -14.35 21.96
CA LEU A 310 13.92 -14.97 23.27
C LEU A 310 13.06 -16.24 23.41
N SER A 311 11.82 -16.22 22.94
CA SER A 311 10.94 -17.40 22.92
C SER A 311 11.49 -18.51 22.03
N VAL A 312 11.99 -18.18 20.84
CA VAL A 312 12.62 -19.14 19.91
C VAL A 312 13.88 -19.75 20.51
N ASN A 313 14.72 -18.96 21.17
CA ASN A 313 15.89 -19.48 21.87
C ASN A 313 15.49 -20.42 23.01
N SER A 314 14.44 -20.08 23.77
CA SER A 314 13.90 -20.96 24.81
C SER A 314 13.37 -22.29 24.23
N LEU A 315 12.65 -22.25 23.10
CA LEU A 315 12.20 -23.44 22.39
C LEU A 315 13.38 -24.30 21.90
N LYS A 316 14.44 -23.67 21.42
CA LYS A 316 15.67 -24.37 21.02
C LYS A 316 16.31 -25.08 22.21
N ASP A 317 16.39 -24.42 23.36
CA ASP A 317 16.92 -25.02 24.59
C ASP A 317 16.05 -26.19 25.06
N GLN A 318 14.72 -26.05 24.97
CA GLN A 318 13.79 -27.15 25.25
C GLN A 318 13.99 -28.32 24.28
N SER A 319 14.12 -28.06 22.97
CA SER A 319 14.38 -29.08 21.96
C SER A 319 15.67 -29.85 22.24
N SER A 320 16.73 -29.16 22.65
CA SER A 320 17.99 -29.79 23.06
C SER A 320 17.81 -30.70 24.27
N LYS A 321 17.04 -30.26 25.29
CA LYS A 321 16.70 -31.11 26.44
C LYS A 321 15.87 -32.33 26.04
N TRP A 322 14.92 -32.19 25.11
CA TRP A 322 14.14 -33.31 24.59
C TRP A 322 15.03 -34.31 23.87
N GLN A 323 16.00 -33.86 23.07
CA GLN A 323 16.97 -34.73 22.42
C GLN A 323 17.84 -35.47 23.45
N GLU A 324 18.29 -34.80 24.51
CA GLU A 324 19.06 -35.44 25.57
C GLU A 324 18.24 -36.50 26.32
N ILE A 325 16.96 -36.21 26.61
CA ILE A 325 16.05 -37.15 27.26
C ILE A 325 15.79 -38.36 26.35
N ILE A 326 15.58 -38.15 25.06
CA ILE A 326 15.40 -39.22 24.07
C ILE A 326 16.65 -40.10 24.03
N GLY A 327 17.85 -39.51 23.94
CA GLY A 327 19.10 -40.27 23.97
C GLY A 327 19.27 -41.08 25.26
N ARG A 328 18.87 -40.54 26.42
CA ARG A 328 18.86 -41.31 27.68
C ARG A 328 17.84 -42.46 27.68
N ILE A 329 16.70 -42.28 27.03
CA ILE A 329 15.68 -43.33 26.89
C ILE A 329 16.19 -44.44 25.97
N GLU A 330 16.77 -44.08 24.82
CA GLU A 330 17.38 -45.03 23.89
C GLU A 330 18.47 -45.85 24.58
N GLN A 331 19.38 -45.20 25.30
CA GLN A 331 20.42 -45.89 26.06
C GLN A 331 19.84 -46.86 27.11
N LYS A 332 18.78 -46.45 27.81
CA LYS A 332 18.10 -47.34 28.77
C LYS A 332 17.40 -48.51 28.09
N LEU A 333 16.85 -48.30 26.90
CA LEU A 333 16.20 -49.34 26.11
C LEU A 333 17.24 -50.37 25.64
N ASP A 334 18.39 -49.90 25.15
CA ASP A 334 19.50 -50.77 24.73
C ASP A 334 20.06 -51.58 25.90
N GLU A 335 20.20 -50.97 27.08
CA GLU A 335 20.61 -51.69 28.29
C GLU A 335 19.56 -52.75 28.67
N GLN A 336 18.27 -52.43 28.62
CA GLN A 336 17.21 -53.42 28.90
C GLN A 336 17.19 -54.56 27.89
N GLU A 337 17.40 -54.27 26.61
CA GLU A 337 17.50 -55.29 25.55
C GLU A 337 18.71 -56.20 25.80
N ASN A 338 19.88 -55.63 26.13
CA ASN A 338 21.06 -56.41 26.49
C ASN A 338 20.80 -57.31 27.69
N GLN A 339 20.21 -56.79 28.77
CA GLN A 339 19.84 -57.60 29.94
C GLN A 339 18.83 -58.70 29.57
N PHE A 340 17.87 -58.42 28.68
CA PHE A 340 16.92 -59.42 28.18
C PHE A 340 17.61 -60.52 27.37
N THR A 341 18.58 -60.18 26.51
CA THR A 341 19.35 -61.18 25.76
C THR A 341 20.20 -62.06 26.66
N ILE A 342 20.80 -61.49 27.71
CA ILE A 342 21.56 -62.25 28.73
C ILE A 342 20.60 -63.21 29.45
N ASN A 343 19.50 -62.69 30.01
CA ASN A 343 18.49 -63.50 30.69
C ASN A 343 17.93 -64.61 29.80
N LYS A 344 17.69 -64.32 28.51
CA LYS A 344 17.24 -65.32 27.53
C LYS A 344 18.27 -66.43 27.35
N SER A 345 19.56 -66.09 27.25
CA SER A 345 20.61 -67.10 27.10
C SER A 345 20.77 -67.95 28.37
N GLU A 346 20.63 -67.37 29.56
CA GLU A 346 20.58 -68.12 30.83
C GLU A 346 19.38 -69.07 30.91
N ILE A 347 18.19 -68.62 30.52
CA ILE A 347 16.98 -69.47 30.48
C ILE A 347 17.15 -70.61 29.47
N CYS A 348 17.71 -70.35 28.29
CA CYS A 348 18.01 -71.40 27.32
C CYS A 348 19.01 -72.43 27.87
N ALA A 349 20.10 -71.99 28.50
CA ALA A 349 21.06 -72.89 29.12
C ALA A 349 20.44 -73.72 30.25
N TRP A 350 19.55 -73.11 31.05
CA TRP A 350 18.81 -73.83 32.08
C TRP A 350 17.83 -74.85 31.48
N LEU A 351 17.12 -74.50 30.41
CA LEU A 351 16.21 -75.40 29.70
C LEU A 351 16.98 -76.59 29.10
N ASP A 352 18.12 -76.35 28.47
CA ASP A 352 18.98 -77.40 27.91
C ASP A 352 19.47 -78.36 29.00
N ALA A 353 19.82 -77.84 30.18
CA ALA A 353 20.23 -78.64 31.34
C ALA A 353 19.08 -79.45 31.94
N VAL A 354 17.85 -78.94 31.88
CA VAL A 354 16.66 -79.69 32.30
C VAL A 354 16.30 -80.75 31.26
N GLU A 355 16.39 -80.43 29.97
CA GLU A 355 16.12 -81.36 28.87
C GLU A 355 17.12 -82.53 28.87
N SER A 356 18.41 -82.27 29.09
CA SER A 356 19.41 -83.33 29.24
C SER A 356 19.08 -84.24 30.42
N ARG A 357 18.70 -83.67 31.57
CA ARG A 357 18.31 -84.44 32.74
C ARG A 357 17.03 -85.25 32.54
N ILE A 358 16.08 -84.77 31.74
CA ILE A 358 14.89 -85.54 31.34
C ILE A 358 15.28 -86.69 30.42
N LYS A 359 16.16 -86.46 29.43
CA LYS A 359 16.67 -87.52 28.55
C LYS A 359 17.40 -88.61 29.32
N ASP A 360 18.26 -88.25 30.28
CA ASP A 360 18.94 -89.20 31.15
C ASP A 360 17.95 -90.07 31.95
N LEU A 361 16.81 -89.50 32.36
CA LEU A 361 15.74 -90.22 33.05
C LEU A 361 14.90 -91.09 32.12
N GLU A 362 14.67 -90.68 30.88
CA GLU A 362 13.97 -91.49 29.86
C GLU A 362 14.82 -92.67 29.37
N GLU A 363 16.14 -92.51 29.28
CA GLU A 363 17.07 -93.59 28.94
C GLU A 363 17.25 -94.57 30.11
N GLY A 364 17.39 -94.07 31.35
CA GLY A 364 17.42 -94.92 32.55
C GLY A 364 16.10 -95.62 32.88
N GLY A 365 14.98 -95.16 32.33
CA GLY A 365 13.66 -95.78 32.45
C GLY A 365 13.37 -96.88 31.43
N ARG A 366 14.23 -97.08 30.41
CA ARG A 366 14.10 -98.16 29.40
C ARG A 366 14.87 -99.43 29.76
N ASP A 367 15.73 -99.39 30.77
CA ASP A 367 16.57 -100.51 31.23
C ASP A 367 16.02 -101.24 32.48
N ASN A 368 14.77 -100.97 32.87
CA ASN A 368 13.97 -101.77 33.81
C ASN A 368 12.68 -102.24 33.12
#